data_AF-A0A3D2IGU4-F1
#
_entry.id   AF-A0A3D2IGU4-F1
#
_cell.length_a   1.000
_cell.length_b   1.000
_cell.length_c   1.000
_cell.angle_alpha   90.00
_cell.angle_beta   90.00
_cell.angle_gamma   90.00
#
_symmetry.space_group_name_H-M   'P 1'
#
loop_
_entity.id
_entity.type
_entity.pdbx_description
1 polymer ?
#
loop_
_entity_poly.entity_id
_entity_poly.type
_entity_poly.pdbx_seq_one_letter_code
_entity_poly.pdbx_strand_id
1 'polypeptide(L)'
;VLEFGQPKGLLKFPYNMYSQHIMPAVGGWLSGNREAYTYLPRTSATFPAGDNFLKLMQNSEAFKETKAIKLTGGIAYVYVGIVQ
;
A
#
# COMPACT_ATOMS: atom_id res chain seq x y z
N VAL A 1 -4.53 11.50 3.36
CA VAL A 1 -4.98 10.21 2.76
C VAL A 1 -4.14 9.09 3.34
N LEU A 2 -4.74 7.98 3.78
CA LEU A 2 -4.03 6.78 4.24
C LEU A 2 -4.16 5.71 3.16
N GLU A 3 -3.03 5.20 2.67
CA GLU A 3 -3.00 4.22 1.57
C GLU A 3 -2.01 3.09 1.84
N PHE A 4 -2.24 1.97 1.15
CA PHE A 4 -1.33 0.84 1.15
C PHE A 4 0.00 1.18 0.46
N GLY A 5 1.04 0.50 0.89
CA GLY A 5 2.36 0.58 0.30
C GLY A 5 3.00 -0.79 0.13
N GLN A 6 4.22 -0.77 -0.40
CA GLN A 6 5.03 -1.96 -0.56
C GLN A 6 6.33 -1.78 0.26
N PRO A 7 6.52 -2.54 1.35
CA PRO A 7 7.72 -2.42 2.16
C PRO A 7 8.95 -2.84 1.34
N LYS A 8 10.08 -2.18 1.62
CA LYS A 8 11.36 -2.45 0.97
C LYS A 8 12.37 -2.98 1.99
N GLY A 9 13.48 -3.53 1.51
CA GLY A 9 14.54 -4.07 2.37
C GLY A 9 14.09 -5.30 3.17
N LEU A 10 14.52 -5.38 4.43
CA LEU A 10 14.33 -6.56 5.29
C LEU A 10 12.87 -6.94 5.53
N LEU A 11 11.95 -5.95 5.51
CA LEU A 11 10.53 -6.20 5.73
C LEU A 11 9.79 -6.72 4.49
N LYS A 12 10.41 -6.65 3.29
CA LYS A 12 9.79 -7.11 2.04
C LYS A 12 9.51 -8.61 2.06
N PHE A 13 10.49 -9.41 2.49
CA PHE A 13 10.39 -10.87 2.47
C PHE A 13 9.26 -11.41 3.38
N PRO A 14 9.23 -11.10 4.70
CA PRO A 14 8.16 -11.60 5.56
C PRO A 14 6.79 -11.08 5.15
N TYR A 15 6.70 -9.83 4.67
CA TYR A 15 5.46 -9.27 4.15
C TYR A 15 4.94 -10.02 2.92
N ASN A 16 5.81 -10.33 1.96
CA ASN A 16 5.44 -11.09 0.76
C ASN A 16 4.99 -12.53 1.10
N MET A 17 5.68 -13.18 2.04
CA MET A 17 5.28 -14.52 2.49
C MET A 17 3.88 -14.48 3.12
N TYR A 18 3.63 -13.51 4.00
CA TYR A 18 2.32 -13.30 4.63
C TYR A 18 1.23 -13.02 3.59
N SER A 19 1.46 -12.09 2.67
CA SER A 19 0.45 -11.67 1.70
C SER A 19 0.11 -12.73 0.66
N GLN A 20 1.08 -13.56 0.27
CA GLN A 20 0.89 -14.60 -0.75
C GLN A 20 0.32 -15.91 -0.19
N HIS A 21 0.61 -16.25 1.07
CA HIS A 21 0.28 -17.57 1.63
C HIS A 21 -0.70 -17.48 2.80
N ILE A 22 -0.47 -16.57 3.75
CA ILE A 22 -1.25 -16.50 4.98
C ILE A 22 -2.59 -15.80 4.73
N MET A 23 -2.57 -14.63 4.09
CA MET A 23 -3.80 -13.87 3.78
C MET A 23 -4.82 -14.68 2.96
N PRO A 24 -4.47 -15.35 1.85
CA PRO A 24 -5.43 -16.13 1.08
C PRO A 24 -5.97 -17.35 1.85
N ALA A 25 -5.13 -18.00 2.66
CA ALA A 25 -5.54 -19.14 3.47
C ALA A 25 -6.54 -18.73 4.55
N VAL A 26 -6.25 -17.67 5.30
CA VAL A 26 -7.14 -17.11 6.33
C VAL A 26 -8.43 -16.58 5.72
N GLY A 27 -8.34 -15.89 4.59
CA GLY A 27 -9.49 -15.39 3.84
C GLY A 27 -10.42 -16.51 3.36
N GLY A 28 -9.86 -17.57 2.79
CA GLY A 28 -10.63 -18.75 2.40
C GLY A 28 -11.33 -19.43 3.59
N TRP A 29 -10.71 -19.43 4.76
CA TRP A 29 -11.28 -20.04 5.96
C TRP A 29 -12.37 -19.20 6.62
N LEU A 30 -12.21 -17.87 6.70
CA LEU A 30 -13.15 -16.98 7.39
C LEU A 30 -14.38 -16.62 6.55
N SER A 31 -14.21 -16.33 5.25
CA SER A 31 -15.29 -15.82 4.40
C SER A 31 -15.78 -16.83 3.35
N GLY A 32 -15.11 -17.98 3.22
CA GLY A 32 -15.29 -18.89 2.09
C GLY A 32 -14.82 -18.32 0.75
N ASN A 33 -14.34 -17.07 0.71
CA ASN A 33 -13.94 -16.37 -0.50
C ASN A 33 -12.43 -16.05 -0.48
N ARG A 34 -11.65 -17.02 -0.94
CA ARG A 34 -10.20 -16.91 -1.13
C ARG A 34 -9.81 -15.83 -2.16
N GLU A 35 -10.68 -15.54 -3.11
CA GLU A 35 -10.41 -14.61 -4.20
C GLU A 35 -10.31 -13.17 -3.70
N ALA A 36 -11.20 -12.71 -2.82
CA ALA A 36 -11.16 -11.37 -2.24
C ALA A 36 -9.84 -11.07 -1.50
N TYR A 37 -9.33 -12.06 -0.77
CA TYR A 37 -8.07 -11.96 -0.03
C TYR A 37 -6.82 -12.19 -0.88
N THR A 38 -6.98 -12.63 -2.13
CA THR A 38 -5.93 -12.65 -3.16
C THR A 38 -5.93 -11.35 -3.98
N TYR A 39 -7.12 -10.77 -4.17
CA TYR A 39 -7.31 -9.52 -4.90
C TYR A 39 -6.67 -8.33 -4.18
N LEU A 40 -6.92 -8.16 -2.88
CA LEU A 40 -6.38 -7.06 -2.08
C LEU A 40 -4.84 -6.93 -2.13
N PRO A 41 -4.04 -7.99 -1.85
CA PRO A 41 -2.59 -7.88 -1.93
C PRO A 41 -2.11 -7.62 -3.36
N ARG A 42 -2.78 -8.19 -4.37
CA ARG A 42 -2.44 -7.95 -5.79
C ARG A 42 -2.66 -6.49 -6.17
N THR A 43 -3.83 -5.92 -5.89
CA THR A 43 -4.14 -4.53 -6.28
C THR A 43 -3.32 -3.52 -5.49
N SER A 44 -3.10 -3.77 -4.19
CA SER A 44 -2.22 -2.93 -3.37
C SER A 44 -0.77 -2.90 -3.89
N ALA A 45 -0.30 -3.97 -4.55
CA ALA A 45 1.04 -4.04 -5.13
C ALA A 45 1.17 -3.31 -6.46
N THR A 46 0.06 -3.18 -7.21
CA THR A 46 0.03 -2.41 -8.46
C THR A 46 -0.13 -0.91 -8.23
N PHE A 47 -0.70 -0.51 -7.10
CA PHE A 47 -0.94 0.90 -6.82
C PHE A 47 0.39 1.65 -6.54
N PRO A 48 0.58 2.86 -7.11
CA PRO A 48 1.77 3.65 -6.84
C PRO A 48 1.84 4.03 -5.36
N ALA A 49 3.00 3.79 -4.74
CA ALA A 49 3.23 4.08 -3.33
C ALA A 49 4.58 4.81 -3.11
N GLY A 50 4.71 5.44 -1.94
CA GLY A 50 5.81 6.32 -1.58
C GLY A 50 5.97 7.45 -2.60
N ASP A 51 7.19 7.61 -3.10
CA ASP A 51 7.56 8.70 -4.00
C ASP A 51 6.78 8.68 -5.32
N ASN A 52 6.33 7.51 -5.79
CA ASN A 52 5.53 7.42 -7.00
C ASN A 52 4.15 8.06 -6.80
N PHE A 53 3.55 7.92 -5.62
CA PHE A 53 2.29 8.59 -5.30
C PHE A 53 2.49 10.10 -5.09
N LEU A 54 3.60 10.50 -4.44
CA LEU A 54 3.95 11.92 -4.32
C LEU A 54 4.10 12.60 -5.68
N LYS A 55 4.72 11.93 -6.67
CA LYS A 55 4.80 12.43 -8.04
C LYS A 55 3.42 12.63 -8.66
N LEU A 56 2.48 11.71 -8.42
CA LEU A 56 1.10 11.88 -8.90
C LEU A 56 0.42 13.09 -8.26
N MET A 57 0.59 13.30 -6.95
CA MET A 57 0.07 14.48 -6.26
C MET A 57 0.70 15.78 -6.78
N GLN A 58 2.00 15.78 -7.07
CA GLN A 58 2.69 16.96 -7.61
C GLN A 58 2.21 17.27 -9.03
N ASN A 59 2.08 16.24 -9.87
CA ASN A 59 1.61 16.37 -11.25
C ASN A 59 0.15 16.84 -11.36
N SER A 60 -0.65 16.72 -10.30
CA SER A 60 -2.03 17.22 -10.33
C SER A 60 -2.10 18.75 -10.19
N GLU A 61 -0.98 19.42 -9.87
CA GLU A 61 -0.87 20.89 -9.67
C GLU A 61 -1.85 21.48 -8.63
N ALA A 62 -2.55 20.62 -7.89
CA ALA A 62 -3.60 20.98 -6.93
C ALA A 62 -3.06 21.26 -5.52
N PHE A 63 -1.80 20.90 -5.26
CA PHE A 63 -1.17 21.00 -3.95
C PHE A 63 0.10 21.83 -4.02
N LYS A 64 0.24 22.77 -3.09
CA LYS A 64 1.45 23.58 -2.91
C LYS A 64 2.58 22.76 -2.29
N GLU A 65 2.24 21.91 -1.33
CA GLU A 65 3.20 21.06 -0.63
C GLU A 65 2.64 19.64 -0.49
N THR A 66 3.52 18.65 -0.58
CA THR A 66 3.17 17.23 -0.46
C THR A 66 4.17 16.51 0.42
N LYS A 67 3.69 15.58 1.25
CA LYS A 67 4.53 14.79 2.16
C LYS A 67 3.98 13.37 2.29
N ALA A 68 4.87 12.39 2.32
CA ALA A 68 4.54 11.01 2.65
C ALA A 68 5.16 10.63 3.99
N ILE A 69 4.37 10.06 4.89
CA ILE A 69 4.81 9.52 6.17
C ILE A 69 4.76 8.00 6.05
N LYS A 70 5.93 7.37 6.12
CA LYS A 70 6.09 5.93 6.00
C LYS A 70 5.73 5.23 7.31
N LEU A 71 4.84 4.24 7.24
CA LEU A 71 4.43 3.43 8.39
C LEU A 71 4.92 1.98 8.21
N THR A 72 5.39 1.38 9.30
CA THR A 72 5.78 -0.04 9.38
C THR A 72 6.68 -0.48 8.21
N GLY A 73 7.74 0.28 7.95
CA GLY A 73 8.69 -0.02 6.86
C GLY A 73 8.16 0.16 5.44
N GLY A 74 6.99 0.78 5.28
CA GLY A 74 6.37 1.05 3.98
C GLY A 74 5.21 0.12 3.62
N ILE A 75 4.68 -0.64 4.59
CA ILE A 75 3.41 -1.38 4.41
C ILE A 75 2.24 -0.41 4.18
N ALA A 76 2.28 0.77 4.81
CA ALA A 76 1.30 1.82 4.61
C ALA A 76 1.97 3.20 4.61
N TYR A 77 1.28 4.18 4.04
CA TYR A 77 1.70 5.57 4.00
C TYR A 77 0.54 6.50 4.36
N VAL A 78 0.85 7.54 5.11
CA VAL A 78 -0.03 8.71 5.23
C VAL A 78 0.50 9.78 4.30
N TYR A 79 -0.28 10.13 3.29
CA TYR A 79 -0.01 11.26 2.40
C TYR A 79 -0.74 12.50 2.88
N VAL A 80 0.00 13.61 2.94
CA VAL A 80 -0.49 14.93 3.32
C VAL A 80 -0.23 15.87 2.14
N GLY A 81 -1.27 16.60 1.73
CA GLY A 81 -1.19 17.65 0.73
C GLY A 81 -1.74 18.95 1.32
N ILE A 82 -1.03 20.06 1.12
CA ILE A 82 -1.48 21.40 1.50
C ILE A 82 -1.94 22.10 0.21
N VAL A 83 -3.20 22.51 0.19
CA VAL A 83 -3.79 23.27 -0.93
C VAL A 83 -3.42 24.75 -0.82
N GLN A 84 -3.49 25.47 -1.94
CA GLN A 84 -3.25 26.91 -1.98
C GLN A 84 -4.35 27.68 -1.24
#